data_AF-A2G4Z1-F1
#
_entry.id   AF-A2G4Z1-F1
#
_cell.length_a   1.000
_cell.length_b   1.000
_cell.length_c   1.000
_cell.angle_alpha   90.00
_cell.angle_beta   90.00
_cell.angle_gamma   90.00
#
_symmetry.space_group_name_H-M   'P 1'
#
loop_
_entity.id
_entity.type
_entity.pdbx_description
1 polymer ?
#
loop_
_entity_poly.entity_id
_entity_poly.type
_entity_poly.pdbx_seq_one_letter_code
_entity_poly.pdbx_strand_id
1 'polypeptide(L)'
;MSRIKWEKAIWNISALPPSLSYPADIRINNRNYKTNSIFLWSISNKVKNLLYSERLSNKYTFNCNIKDQKTYDVLEELFHGQFINDNLTDSIHTDLFEFAITIESQDLIEFYYEKFKLSNFTIENFDNNIIYCKYCDPKDEFIIFISENISNIGVGKIVESCNSLGYDFAEKIILYCQKESIDFNDLISALIESNSLFFNLLLSIDLSKLYFDAKIRILKTYLETKNTNDSIAPIIISFLPTITCEHQEAKQEINQLKKETEITKQENDKLRKETEISKQENDKLRKETEISKQENDKLRKEIEELNSVITLNYSGNQYDGIFSYLRRINKGQNPLTCGAISVSISGNFDGNNSNLFEYSTRLHNWYLDEVANNSVSFDFKDRKVSLSAYTIKSGSCSYWDKPVDFAIEGSNNCIQWDMIDDKPNNREMGGDDMVHTWTCSPSPFYRYIRFRLKTKCSGGQLYTDHFEFFGKIK
;
A
#
# COMPACT_ATOMS: atom_id res chain seq x y z
N MET A 1 -25.86 -9.79 -54.13
CA MET A 1 -24.55 -10.03 -54.78
C MET A 1 -24.44 -9.08 -55.94
N SER A 2 -23.32 -8.36 -56.10
CA SER A 2 -23.04 -7.64 -57.34
C SER A 2 -23.04 -8.65 -58.49
N ARG A 3 -23.39 -8.24 -59.70
CA ARG A 3 -23.28 -9.04 -60.93
C ARG A 3 -22.72 -8.11 -61.99
N ILE A 4 -21.88 -8.61 -62.89
CA ILE A 4 -21.45 -7.79 -64.03
C ILE A 4 -22.70 -7.45 -64.84
N LYS A 5 -23.00 -6.17 -64.93
CA LYS A 5 -24.05 -5.64 -65.78
C LYS A 5 -23.41 -5.35 -67.13
N TRP A 6 -23.60 -6.23 -68.10
CA TRP A 6 -23.06 -6.08 -69.46
C TRP A 6 -23.78 -4.99 -70.28
N GLU A 7 -24.28 -3.94 -69.64
CA GLU A 7 -25.10 -2.91 -70.27
C GLU A 7 -24.31 -2.15 -71.34
N LYS A 8 -23.05 -1.81 -71.06
CA LYS A 8 -22.19 -1.10 -72.02
C LYS A 8 -21.67 -2.05 -73.09
N ALA A 9 -21.39 -3.30 -72.73
CA ALA A 9 -21.08 -4.34 -73.69
C ALA A 9 -22.24 -4.57 -74.69
N ILE A 10 -23.48 -4.63 -74.23
CA ILE A 10 -24.66 -4.76 -75.10
C ILE A 10 -24.80 -3.54 -76.01
N TRP A 11 -24.60 -2.33 -75.49
CA TRP A 11 -24.59 -1.12 -76.33
C TRP A 11 -23.48 -1.17 -77.38
N ASN A 12 -22.27 -1.61 -77.00
CA ASN A 12 -21.16 -1.79 -77.91
C ASN A 12 -21.49 -2.79 -79.04
N ILE A 13 -22.22 -3.88 -78.74
CA ILE A 13 -22.66 -4.86 -79.74
C ILE A 13 -23.58 -4.23 -80.80
N SER A 14 -24.53 -3.38 -80.38
CA SER A 14 -25.48 -2.73 -81.29
C SER A 14 -24.82 -1.80 -82.34
N ALA A 15 -23.58 -1.37 -82.09
CA ALA A 15 -22.81 -0.50 -82.95
C ALA A 15 -21.82 -1.23 -83.90
N LEU A 16 -21.78 -2.58 -83.87
CA LEU A 16 -20.86 -3.38 -84.67
C LEU A 16 -21.44 -3.74 -86.06
N PRO A 17 -20.60 -3.83 -87.11
CA PRO A 17 -21.05 -4.23 -88.44
C PRO A 17 -21.45 -5.72 -88.47
N PRO A 18 -22.46 -6.13 -89.28
CA PRO A 18 -23.09 -7.46 -89.20
C PRO A 18 -22.22 -8.66 -89.65
N SER A 19 -21.02 -8.46 -90.19
CA SER A 19 -20.31 -9.46 -91.01
C SER A 19 -19.00 -10.00 -90.43
N LEU A 20 -18.78 -9.94 -89.12
CA LEU A 20 -17.51 -10.37 -88.51
C LEU A 20 -17.71 -11.55 -87.55
N SER A 21 -17.29 -12.74 -87.97
CA SER A 21 -17.19 -13.94 -87.13
C SER A 21 -15.83 -14.59 -87.34
N TYR A 22 -14.87 -14.21 -86.50
CA TYR A 22 -13.55 -14.84 -86.43
C TYR A 22 -13.14 -15.01 -84.96
N PRO A 23 -12.34 -16.03 -84.62
CA PRO A 23 -11.75 -16.14 -83.30
C PRO A 23 -10.72 -15.02 -83.08
N ALA A 24 -10.73 -14.44 -81.88
CA ALA A 24 -9.69 -13.55 -81.39
C ALA A 24 -8.74 -14.31 -80.47
N ASP A 25 -7.44 -14.21 -80.75
CA ASP A 25 -6.38 -14.69 -79.87
C ASP A 25 -5.97 -13.55 -78.93
N ILE A 26 -6.07 -13.77 -77.62
CA ILE A 26 -5.71 -12.79 -76.61
C ILE A 26 -4.55 -13.35 -75.80
N ARG A 27 -3.47 -12.59 -75.69
CA ARG A 27 -2.38 -12.89 -74.76
C ARG A 27 -2.47 -11.94 -73.57
N ILE A 28 -2.66 -12.48 -72.37
CA ILE A 28 -2.57 -11.72 -71.11
C ILE A 28 -1.31 -12.18 -70.39
N ASN A 29 -0.33 -11.30 -70.28
CA ASN A 29 1.01 -11.63 -69.80
C ASN A 29 1.61 -12.82 -70.58
N ASN A 30 1.70 -13.99 -69.93
CA ASN A 30 2.26 -15.22 -70.49
C ASN A 30 1.23 -16.31 -70.79
N ARG A 31 -0.08 -16.03 -70.64
CA ARG A 31 -1.16 -16.97 -70.98
C ARG A 31 -1.90 -16.53 -72.24
N ASN A 32 -2.35 -17.51 -73.02
CA ASN A 32 -3.10 -17.30 -74.25
C ASN A 32 -4.54 -17.77 -74.05
N TYR A 33 -5.47 -16.95 -74.54
CA TYR A 33 -6.91 -17.12 -74.46
C TYR A 33 -7.50 -17.05 -75.86
N LYS A 34 -8.65 -17.69 -76.05
CA LYS A 34 -9.44 -17.57 -77.28
C LYS A 34 -10.84 -17.08 -76.93
N THR A 35 -11.36 -16.17 -77.74
CA THR A 35 -12.74 -15.71 -77.60
C THR A 35 -13.35 -15.33 -78.94
N ASN A 36 -14.63 -15.00 -78.94
CA ASN A 36 -15.29 -14.41 -80.08
C ASN A 36 -14.94 -12.91 -80.20
N SER A 37 -14.53 -12.45 -81.38
CA SER A 37 -14.17 -11.04 -81.60
C SER A 37 -15.28 -10.06 -81.21
N ILE A 38 -16.55 -10.39 -81.49
CA ILE A 38 -17.71 -9.56 -81.10
C ILE A 38 -17.76 -9.42 -79.58
N PHE A 39 -17.56 -10.51 -78.85
CA PHE A 39 -17.54 -10.48 -77.39
C PHE A 39 -16.39 -9.62 -76.88
N LEU A 40 -15.17 -9.80 -77.40
CA LEU A 40 -14.02 -8.98 -77.00
C LEU A 40 -14.25 -7.48 -77.26
N TRP A 41 -14.82 -7.13 -78.41
CA TRP A 41 -15.15 -5.74 -78.75
C TRP A 41 -16.26 -5.17 -77.87
N SER A 42 -17.19 -6.02 -77.45
CA SER A 42 -18.25 -5.60 -76.55
C SER A 42 -17.69 -5.19 -75.19
N ILE A 43 -16.76 -5.98 -74.63
CA ILE A 43 -16.27 -5.76 -73.27
C ILE A 43 -15.06 -4.83 -73.18
N SER A 44 -14.35 -4.57 -74.28
CA SER A 44 -13.14 -3.74 -74.32
C SER A 44 -13.28 -2.55 -75.26
N ASN A 45 -13.39 -1.35 -74.68
CA ASN A 45 -13.38 -0.12 -75.48
C ASN A 45 -12.04 0.07 -76.21
N LYS A 46 -10.93 -0.37 -75.59
CA LYS A 46 -9.61 -0.33 -76.20
C LYS A 46 -9.55 -1.12 -77.51
N VAL A 47 -10.09 -2.33 -77.51
CA VAL A 47 -10.15 -3.15 -78.73
C VAL A 47 -11.18 -2.60 -79.72
N LYS A 48 -12.34 -2.16 -79.24
CA LYS A 48 -13.37 -1.51 -80.06
C LYS A 48 -12.82 -0.29 -80.82
N ASN A 49 -12.02 0.54 -80.17
CA ASN A 49 -11.44 1.73 -80.81
C ASN A 49 -10.42 1.37 -81.91
N LEU A 50 -9.75 0.21 -81.81
CA LEU A 50 -8.84 -0.28 -82.86
C LEU A 50 -9.57 -0.68 -84.14
N LEU A 51 -10.81 -1.15 -84.07
CA LEU A 51 -11.65 -1.45 -85.25
C LEU A 51 -11.85 -0.22 -86.15
N TYR A 52 -12.11 0.93 -85.55
CA TYR A 52 -12.36 2.17 -86.29
C TYR A 52 -11.09 2.78 -86.90
N SER A 53 -9.91 2.24 -86.58
CA SER A 53 -8.60 2.71 -87.05
C SER A 53 -8.03 1.94 -88.25
N GLU A 54 -8.84 1.13 -88.94
CA GLU A 54 -8.47 0.24 -90.07
C GLU A 54 -7.38 -0.83 -89.78
N ARG A 55 -6.94 -0.97 -88.52
CA ARG A 55 -6.00 -2.02 -88.09
C ARG A 55 -6.76 -3.25 -87.58
N LEU A 56 -7.35 -4.00 -88.50
CA LEU A 56 -7.98 -5.28 -88.17
C LEU A 56 -6.89 -6.31 -87.80
N SER A 57 -6.72 -6.54 -86.50
CA SER A 57 -5.93 -7.64 -85.95
C SER A 57 -6.85 -8.66 -85.30
N ASN A 58 -6.52 -9.94 -85.41
CA ASN A 58 -7.15 -11.00 -84.62
C ASN A 58 -6.30 -11.41 -83.41
N LYS A 59 -5.18 -10.73 -83.18
CA LYS A 59 -4.26 -10.98 -82.06
C LYS A 59 -4.13 -9.73 -81.20
N TYR A 60 -4.41 -9.89 -79.91
CA TYR A 60 -4.34 -8.81 -78.93
C TYR A 60 -3.43 -9.22 -77.78
N THR A 61 -2.67 -8.26 -77.23
CA THR A 61 -1.78 -8.51 -76.10
C THR A 61 -1.99 -7.44 -75.03
N PHE A 62 -2.22 -7.90 -73.80
CA PHE A 62 -2.40 -7.07 -72.62
C PHE A 62 -1.39 -7.49 -71.56
N ASN A 63 -0.76 -6.51 -70.94
CA ASN A 63 0.09 -6.72 -69.78
C ASN A 63 -0.64 -6.18 -68.56
N CYS A 64 -0.92 -7.05 -67.60
CA CYS A 64 -1.72 -6.74 -66.41
C CYS A 64 -0.99 -7.22 -65.17
N ASN A 65 -1.08 -6.49 -64.07
CA ASN A 65 -0.47 -6.91 -62.83
C ASN A 65 -1.44 -7.83 -62.06
N ILE A 66 -1.40 -9.11 -62.41
CA ILE A 66 -2.25 -10.16 -61.80
C ILE A 66 -1.46 -10.81 -60.66
N LYS A 67 -2.00 -10.76 -59.45
CA LYS A 67 -1.38 -11.28 -58.22
C LYS A 67 -1.90 -12.68 -57.85
N ASP A 68 -3.20 -12.92 -57.98
CA ASP A 68 -3.82 -14.22 -57.75
C ASP A 68 -3.79 -15.05 -59.02
N GLN A 69 -3.11 -16.20 -58.96
CA GLN A 69 -2.97 -17.08 -60.12
C GLN A 69 -4.32 -17.65 -60.59
N LYS A 70 -5.33 -17.74 -59.72
CA LYS A 70 -6.69 -18.18 -60.07
C LYS A 70 -7.44 -17.15 -60.90
N THR A 71 -7.03 -15.88 -60.91
CA THR A 71 -7.61 -14.86 -61.79
C THR A 71 -7.51 -15.26 -63.25
N TYR A 72 -6.44 -15.95 -63.65
CA TYR A 72 -6.29 -16.42 -65.01
C TYR A 72 -7.32 -17.50 -65.40
N ASP A 73 -7.80 -18.29 -64.45
CA ASP A 73 -8.85 -19.29 -64.69
C ASP A 73 -10.22 -18.59 -64.79
N VAL A 74 -10.44 -17.55 -63.97
CA VAL A 74 -11.61 -16.67 -64.07
C VAL A 74 -11.66 -15.91 -65.40
N LEU A 75 -10.51 -15.46 -65.92
CA LEU A 75 -10.42 -14.84 -67.24
C LEU A 75 -10.73 -15.84 -68.37
N GLU A 76 -10.34 -17.11 -68.21
CA GLU A 76 -10.71 -18.18 -69.17
C GLU A 76 -12.23 -18.33 -69.23
N GLU A 77 -12.88 -18.45 -68.06
CA GLU A 77 -14.35 -18.53 -67.96
C GLU A 77 -15.02 -17.29 -68.55
N LEU A 78 -14.47 -16.10 -68.30
CA LEU A 78 -14.98 -14.83 -68.83
C LEU A 78 -14.98 -14.83 -70.35
N PHE A 79 -13.87 -15.21 -70.97
CA PHE A 79 -13.74 -15.24 -72.43
C PHE A 79 -14.57 -16.32 -73.12
N HIS A 80 -14.94 -17.38 -72.39
CA HIS A 80 -15.89 -18.39 -72.87
C HIS A 80 -17.36 -18.01 -72.64
N GLY A 81 -17.63 -16.85 -72.02
CA GLY A 81 -18.99 -16.46 -71.63
C GLY A 81 -19.59 -17.35 -70.53
N GLN A 82 -18.74 -18.07 -69.80
CA GLN A 82 -19.10 -19.02 -68.75
C GLN A 82 -18.87 -18.47 -67.35
N PHE A 83 -18.34 -17.25 -67.24
CA PHE A 83 -18.08 -16.62 -65.95
C PHE A 83 -19.37 -16.40 -65.17
N ILE A 84 -19.51 -17.17 -64.08
CA ILE A 84 -20.60 -17.04 -63.11
C ILE A 84 -20.00 -16.39 -61.87
N ASN A 85 -20.60 -15.28 -61.46
CA ASN A 85 -20.06 -14.39 -60.45
C ASN A 85 -20.23 -14.87 -58.98
N ASP A 86 -19.76 -16.08 -58.68
CA ASP A 86 -19.92 -16.69 -57.37
C ASP A 86 -18.59 -16.72 -56.60
N ASN A 87 -18.62 -16.17 -55.38
CA ASN A 87 -17.56 -16.22 -54.35
C ASN A 87 -16.11 -15.97 -54.81
N LEU A 88 -15.90 -14.95 -55.65
CA LEU A 88 -14.56 -14.44 -55.91
C LEU A 88 -13.93 -13.85 -54.64
N THR A 89 -12.64 -14.12 -54.44
CA THR A 89 -11.83 -13.48 -53.38
C THR A 89 -11.57 -12.02 -53.73
N ASP A 90 -11.29 -11.20 -52.71
CA ASP A 90 -11.00 -9.77 -52.93
C ASP A 90 -9.76 -9.58 -53.81
N SER A 91 -8.75 -10.46 -53.69
CA SER A 91 -7.57 -10.44 -54.58
C SER A 91 -7.94 -10.64 -56.05
N ILE A 92 -8.85 -11.57 -56.35
CA ILE A 92 -9.30 -11.79 -57.73
C ILE A 92 -10.11 -10.58 -58.22
N HIS A 93 -10.95 -9.98 -57.37
CA HIS A 93 -11.66 -8.75 -57.74
C HIS A 93 -10.71 -7.60 -58.06
N THR A 94 -9.64 -7.41 -57.29
CA THR A 94 -8.61 -6.40 -57.58
C THR A 94 -7.88 -6.70 -58.88
N ASP A 95 -7.47 -7.94 -59.13
CA ASP A 95 -6.80 -8.30 -60.40
C ASP A 95 -7.73 -8.10 -61.61
N LEU A 96 -9.02 -8.46 -61.48
CA LEU A 96 -10.03 -8.22 -62.51
C LEU A 96 -10.24 -6.73 -62.77
N PHE A 97 -10.16 -5.89 -61.73
CA PHE A 97 -10.20 -4.44 -61.88
C PHE A 97 -8.97 -3.91 -62.63
N GLU A 98 -7.76 -4.35 -62.29
CA GLU A 98 -6.54 -3.96 -63.02
C GLU A 98 -6.59 -4.43 -64.49
N PHE A 99 -7.13 -5.62 -64.75
CA PHE A 99 -7.43 -6.08 -66.10
C PHE A 99 -8.45 -5.17 -66.79
N ALA A 100 -9.56 -4.83 -66.11
CA ALA A 100 -10.60 -3.96 -66.63
C ALA A 100 -10.06 -2.60 -67.07
N ILE A 101 -9.19 -1.99 -66.27
CA ILE A 101 -8.50 -0.74 -66.64
C ILE A 101 -7.65 -0.96 -67.90
N THR A 102 -6.88 -2.05 -67.96
CA THR A 102 -5.97 -2.36 -69.09
C THR A 102 -6.70 -2.47 -70.43
N ILE A 103 -7.90 -3.04 -70.42
CA ILE A 103 -8.75 -3.24 -71.61
C ILE A 103 -9.82 -2.15 -71.77
N GLU A 104 -9.84 -1.13 -70.90
CA GLU A 104 -10.85 -0.06 -70.87
C GLU A 104 -12.28 -0.62 -70.80
N SER A 105 -12.52 -1.61 -69.93
CA SER A 105 -13.81 -2.25 -69.72
C SER A 105 -14.61 -1.58 -68.61
N GLN A 106 -15.58 -0.76 -69.00
CA GLN A 106 -16.37 0.00 -68.05
C GLN A 106 -17.31 -0.87 -67.20
N ASP A 107 -17.89 -1.94 -67.76
CA ASP A 107 -18.76 -2.86 -67.01
C ASP A 107 -17.99 -3.60 -65.90
N LEU A 108 -16.73 -3.97 -66.15
CA LEU A 108 -15.86 -4.60 -65.15
C LEU A 108 -15.34 -3.61 -64.10
N ILE A 109 -15.12 -2.35 -64.47
CA ILE A 109 -14.81 -1.27 -63.52
C ILE A 109 -15.99 -1.03 -62.57
N GLU A 110 -17.21 -0.94 -63.10
CA GLU A 110 -18.43 -0.80 -62.30
C GLU A 110 -18.68 -2.02 -61.41
N PHE A 111 -18.35 -3.20 -61.92
CA PHE A 111 -18.44 -4.43 -61.14
C PHE A 111 -17.57 -4.39 -59.87
N TYR A 112 -16.33 -3.88 -59.95
CA TYR A 112 -15.48 -3.64 -58.77
C TYR A 112 -16.10 -2.59 -57.84
N TYR A 113 -16.57 -1.48 -58.41
CA TYR A 113 -17.19 -0.38 -57.66
C TYR A 113 -18.39 -0.83 -56.82
N GLU A 114 -19.27 -1.64 -57.41
CA GLU A 114 -20.45 -2.20 -56.73
C GLU A 114 -20.07 -3.28 -55.71
N LYS A 115 -19.10 -4.16 -56.03
CA LYS A 115 -18.67 -5.24 -55.13
C LYS A 115 -18.20 -4.69 -53.79
N PHE A 116 -17.35 -3.66 -53.81
CA PHE A 116 -16.78 -3.06 -52.61
C PHE A 116 -17.61 -1.89 -52.07
N LYS A 117 -18.78 -1.62 -52.66
CA LYS A 117 -19.71 -0.55 -52.26
C LYS A 117 -18.97 0.78 -52.08
N LEU A 118 -18.13 1.14 -53.06
CA LEU A 118 -17.20 2.25 -52.93
C LEU A 118 -17.89 3.60 -52.68
N SER A 119 -19.14 3.77 -53.14
CA SER A 119 -19.98 4.94 -52.88
C SER A 119 -20.33 5.19 -51.42
N ASN A 120 -20.16 4.19 -50.55
CA ASN A 120 -20.56 4.31 -49.14
C ASN A 120 -19.50 4.97 -48.27
N PHE A 121 -18.26 5.10 -48.76
CA PHE A 121 -17.11 5.69 -48.07
C PHE A 121 -17.02 5.32 -46.58
N THR A 122 -16.46 4.15 -46.30
CA THR A 122 -16.28 3.62 -44.93
C THR A 122 -14.82 3.30 -44.67
N ILE A 123 -14.43 3.16 -43.40
CA ILE A 123 -13.07 2.76 -43.04
C ILE A 123 -12.72 1.37 -43.64
N GLU A 124 -13.70 0.47 -43.68
CA GLU A 124 -13.55 -0.89 -44.24
C GLU A 124 -13.26 -0.89 -45.75
N ASN A 125 -13.84 0.04 -46.51
CA ASN A 125 -13.64 0.13 -47.96
C ASN A 125 -12.61 1.18 -48.39
N PHE A 126 -11.93 1.83 -47.43
CA PHE A 126 -10.94 2.87 -47.70
C PHE A 126 -9.85 2.38 -48.66
N ASP A 127 -9.22 1.23 -48.38
CA ASP A 127 -8.12 0.71 -49.23
C ASP A 127 -8.60 0.39 -50.65
N ASN A 128 -9.82 -0.13 -50.78
CA ASN A 128 -10.41 -0.43 -52.07
C ASN A 128 -10.74 0.85 -52.87
N ASN A 129 -11.15 1.92 -52.18
CA ASN A 129 -11.30 3.24 -52.78
C ASN A 129 -9.95 3.84 -53.20
N ILE A 130 -8.88 3.68 -52.41
CA ILE A 130 -7.53 4.11 -52.80
C ILE A 130 -7.07 3.39 -54.06
N ILE A 131 -7.26 2.07 -54.15
CA ILE A 131 -6.94 1.29 -55.36
C ILE A 131 -7.72 1.81 -56.58
N TYR A 132 -9.01 2.07 -56.41
CA TYR A 132 -9.85 2.65 -57.46
C TYR A 132 -9.31 4.02 -57.93
N CYS A 133 -8.93 4.87 -56.98
CA CYS A 133 -8.43 6.22 -57.25
C CYS A 133 -7.07 6.24 -57.97
N LYS A 134 -6.33 5.13 -58.05
CA LYS A 134 -5.07 5.07 -58.81
C LYS A 134 -5.29 5.23 -60.32
N TYR A 135 -6.48 4.88 -60.80
CA TYR A 135 -6.81 4.84 -62.21
C TYR A 135 -8.02 5.69 -62.57
N CYS A 136 -8.78 6.12 -61.58
CA CYS A 136 -9.98 6.94 -61.73
C CYS A 136 -9.87 8.17 -60.84
N ASP A 137 -10.43 9.29 -61.28
CA ASP A 137 -10.38 10.51 -60.47
C ASP A 137 -11.13 10.30 -59.13
N PRO A 138 -10.52 10.74 -58.01
CA PRO A 138 -11.17 10.65 -56.71
C PRO A 138 -12.41 11.55 -56.69
N LYS A 139 -13.53 10.99 -56.22
CA LYS A 139 -14.77 11.73 -56.01
C LYS A 139 -14.61 12.72 -54.87
N ASP A 140 -15.24 13.89 -54.96
CA ASP A 140 -15.17 14.92 -53.92
C ASP A 140 -15.71 14.39 -52.58
N GLU A 141 -16.77 13.57 -52.60
CA GLU A 141 -17.33 12.94 -51.40
C GLU A 141 -16.33 12.02 -50.69
N PHE A 142 -15.40 11.41 -51.44
CA PHE A 142 -14.35 10.60 -50.85
C PHE A 142 -13.29 11.47 -50.17
N ILE A 143 -12.91 12.60 -50.79
CA ILE A 143 -12.00 13.58 -50.18
C ILE A 143 -12.60 14.14 -48.88
N ILE A 144 -13.89 14.47 -48.90
CA ILE A 144 -14.65 14.90 -47.72
C ILE A 144 -14.57 13.85 -46.63
N PHE A 145 -14.91 12.59 -46.95
CA PHE A 145 -14.87 11.48 -45.99
C PHE A 145 -13.49 11.33 -45.35
N ILE A 146 -12.41 11.36 -46.12
CA ILE A 146 -11.05 11.23 -45.59
C ILE A 146 -10.73 12.37 -44.64
N SER A 147 -11.03 13.60 -45.06
CA SER A 147 -10.73 14.81 -44.30
C SER A 147 -11.45 14.84 -42.95
N GLU A 148 -12.71 14.42 -42.91
CA GLU A 148 -13.50 14.34 -41.67
C GLU A 148 -13.09 13.18 -40.76
N ASN A 149 -12.31 12.21 -41.25
CA ASN A 149 -11.97 10.96 -40.55
C ASN A 149 -10.46 10.72 -40.42
N ILE A 150 -9.64 11.77 -40.44
CA ILE A 150 -8.16 11.66 -40.37
C ILE A 150 -7.69 10.82 -39.18
N SER A 151 -8.23 11.07 -37.98
CA SER A 151 -7.86 10.35 -36.76
C SER A 151 -8.28 8.88 -36.79
N ASN A 152 -9.46 8.59 -37.34
CA ASN A 152 -10.02 7.23 -37.43
C ASN A 152 -9.31 6.37 -38.47
N ILE A 153 -8.92 6.96 -39.62
CA ILE A 153 -8.17 6.27 -40.67
C ILE A 153 -6.71 6.11 -40.27
N GLY A 154 -6.15 7.12 -39.59
CA GLY A 154 -4.75 7.20 -39.18
C GLY A 154 -3.90 7.95 -40.20
N VAL A 155 -3.13 8.93 -39.70
CA VAL A 155 -2.27 9.81 -40.52
C VAL A 155 -1.31 9.02 -41.41
N GLY A 156 -0.65 7.98 -40.87
CA GLY A 156 0.29 7.17 -41.66
C GLY A 156 -0.34 6.52 -42.89
N LYS A 157 -1.56 5.99 -42.75
CA LYS A 157 -2.29 5.33 -43.83
C LYS A 157 -2.71 6.33 -44.93
N ILE A 158 -3.10 7.54 -44.52
CA ILE A 158 -3.42 8.63 -45.46
C ILE A 158 -2.14 9.08 -46.18
N VAL A 159 -1.02 9.21 -45.47
CA VAL A 159 0.27 9.58 -46.05
C VAL A 159 0.73 8.55 -47.09
N GLU A 160 0.63 7.25 -46.80
CA GLU A 160 0.92 6.18 -47.77
C GLU A 160 0.02 6.29 -49.01
N SER A 161 -1.26 6.60 -48.79
CA SER A 161 -2.24 6.79 -49.86
C SER A 161 -1.89 8.00 -50.74
N CYS A 162 -1.54 9.13 -50.14
CA CYS A 162 -1.08 10.33 -50.85
C CYS A 162 0.22 10.08 -51.62
N ASN A 163 1.17 9.33 -51.05
CA ASN A 163 2.38 8.95 -51.76
C ASN A 163 2.08 8.06 -52.98
N SER A 164 1.04 7.22 -52.92
CA SER A 164 0.62 6.40 -54.05
C SER A 164 -0.22 7.14 -55.09
N LEU A 165 -1.04 8.12 -54.70
CA LEU A 165 -1.98 8.83 -55.58
C LEU A 165 -1.43 10.16 -56.10
N GLY A 166 -0.41 10.71 -55.46
CA GLY A 166 0.29 11.92 -55.89
C GLY A 166 -0.13 13.19 -55.17
N TYR A 167 0.50 14.29 -55.58
CA TYR A 167 0.37 15.61 -54.96
C TYR A 167 -1.07 16.13 -54.96
N ASP A 168 -1.76 16.07 -56.10
CA ASP A 168 -3.10 16.63 -56.28
C ASP A 168 -4.12 16.03 -55.29
N PHE A 169 -3.97 14.75 -54.96
CA PHE A 169 -4.81 14.09 -53.97
C PHE A 169 -4.57 14.63 -52.56
N ALA A 170 -3.30 14.78 -52.16
CA ALA A 170 -2.94 15.37 -50.88
C ALA A 170 -3.39 16.83 -50.78
N GLU A 171 -3.23 17.60 -51.86
CA GLU A 171 -3.64 19.01 -51.91
C GLU A 171 -5.15 19.15 -51.71
N LYS A 172 -5.97 18.33 -52.40
CA LYS A 172 -7.43 18.34 -52.21
C LYS A 172 -7.83 18.09 -50.75
N ILE A 173 -7.20 17.13 -50.07
CA ILE A 173 -7.46 16.82 -48.66
C ILE A 173 -7.10 18.03 -47.77
N ILE A 174 -5.90 18.56 -47.93
CA ILE A 174 -5.41 19.68 -47.09
C ILE A 174 -6.24 20.94 -47.31
N LEU A 175 -6.60 21.27 -48.55
CA LEU A 175 -7.43 22.43 -48.86
C LEU A 175 -8.84 22.29 -48.28
N TYR A 176 -9.42 21.08 -48.33
CA TYR A 176 -10.70 20.82 -47.69
C TYR A 176 -10.61 20.99 -46.16
N CYS A 177 -9.59 20.40 -45.53
CA CYS A 177 -9.37 20.55 -44.09
C CYS A 177 -9.23 22.02 -43.68
N GLN A 178 -8.46 22.80 -44.46
CA GLN A 178 -8.32 24.23 -44.22
C GLN A 178 -9.64 24.98 -44.35
N LYS A 179 -10.45 24.66 -45.36
CA LYS A 179 -11.75 25.31 -45.61
C LYS A 179 -12.73 25.06 -44.46
N GLU A 180 -12.84 23.81 -44.01
CA GLU A 180 -13.76 23.41 -42.94
C GLU A 180 -13.16 23.54 -41.53
N SER A 181 -11.95 24.11 -41.42
CA SER A 181 -11.22 24.30 -40.15
C SER A 181 -10.98 23.00 -39.37
N ILE A 182 -10.76 21.91 -40.09
CA ILE A 182 -10.32 20.63 -39.56
C ILE A 182 -8.80 20.71 -39.30
N ASP A 183 -8.34 20.18 -38.18
CA ASP A 183 -6.90 20.14 -37.87
C ASP A 183 -6.16 19.19 -38.82
N PHE A 184 -5.17 19.74 -39.54
CA PHE A 184 -4.34 19.01 -40.50
C PHE A 184 -2.85 19.06 -40.14
N ASN A 185 -2.47 19.60 -38.97
CA ASN A 185 -1.07 19.87 -38.60
C ASN A 185 -0.18 18.62 -38.61
N ASP A 186 -0.67 17.52 -38.03
CA ASP A 186 0.04 16.25 -38.05
C ASP A 186 0.12 15.65 -39.45
N LEU A 187 -0.96 15.76 -40.22
CA LEU A 187 -1.03 15.23 -41.58
C LEU A 187 -0.07 15.95 -42.53
N ILE A 188 -0.07 17.28 -42.55
CA ILE A 188 0.83 18.05 -43.44
C ILE A 188 2.30 17.85 -43.08
N SER A 189 2.61 17.79 -41.77
CA SER A 189 3.97 17.54 -41.31
C SER A 189 4.43 16.14 -41.72
N ALA A 190 3.59 15.11 -41.53
CA ALA A 190 3.90 13.75 -41.92
C ALA A 190 4.00 13.56 -43.44
N LEU A 191 3.17 14.26 -44.23
CA LEU A 191 3.28 14.28 -45.69
C LEU A 191 4.66 14.82 -46.10
N ILE A 192 5.05 15.99 -45.59
CA ILE A 192 6.34 16.63 -45.89
C ILE A 192 7.53 15.76 -45.47
N GLU A 193 7.45 15.11 -44.30
CA GLU A 193 8.44 14.14 -43.82
C GLU A 193 8.58 12.93 -44.74
N SER A 194 7.47 12.46 -45.32
CA SER A 194 7.46 11.29 -46.20
C SER A 194 8.04 11.56 -47.59
N ASN A 195 7.83 12.77 -48.14
CA ASN A 195 8.27 13.11 -49.49
C ASN A 195 8.40 14.64 -49.65
N SER A 196 9.58 15.08 -50.11
CA SER A 196 9.92 16.49 -50.29
C SER A 196 9.03 17.24 -51.31
N LEU A 197 8.31 16.53 -52.19
CA LEU A 197 7.37 17.18 -53.11
C LEU A 197 6.21 17.86 -52.37
N PHE A 198 5.83 17.35 -51.19
CA PHE A 198 4.73 17.91 -50.40
C PHE A 198 5.07 19.24 -49.73
N PHE A 199 6.33 19.70 -49.77
CA PHE A 199 6.65 21.08 -49.38
C PHE A 199 5.84 22.11 -50.18
N ASN A 200 5.49 21.80 -51.43
CA ASN A 200 4.68 22.70 -52.25
C ASN A 200 3.27 22.94 -51.69
N LEU A 201 2.75 22.05 -50.82
CA LEU A 201 1.48 22.27 -50.14
C LEU A 201 1.49 23.55 -49.29
N LEU A 202 2.66 23.96 -48.79
CA LEU A 202 2.84 25.19 -48.02
C LEU A 202 2.52 26.46 -48.83
N LEU A 203 2.57 26.40 -50.16
CA LEU A 203 2.21 27.52 -51.04
C LEU A 203 0.68 27.72 -51.12
N SER A 204 -0.09 26.66 -50.85
CA SER A 204 -1.54 26.63 -51.02
C SER A 204 -2.31 26.82 -49.70
N ILE A 205 -1.62 26.83 -48.55
CA ILE A 205 -2.25 26.90 -47.24
C ILE A 205 -2.03 28.23 -46.50
N ASP A 206 -2.96 28.52 -45.60
CA ASP A 206 -2.84 29.59 -44.61
C ASP A 206 -1.88 29.15 -43.49
N LEU A 207 -0.65 29.66 -43.57
CA LEU A 207 0.44 29.38 -42.62
C LEU A 207 0.11 29.80 -41.17
N SER A 208 -0.87 30.67 -40.97
CA SER A 208 -1.32 31.04 -39.62
C SER A 208 -2.03 29.88 -38.90
N LYS A 209 -2.57 28.92 -39.64
CA LYS A 209 -3.22 27.71 -39.10
C LYS A 209 -2.22 26.63 -38.66
N LEU A 210 -0.94 26.78 -38.98
CA LEU A 210 0.10 25.86 -38.56
C LEU A 210 0.50 26.12 -37.10
N TYR A 211 0.42 25.07 -36.29
CA TYR A 211 0.88 25.04 -34.91
C TYR A 211 2.40 25.03 -34.83
N PHE A 212 2.91 25.41 -33.66
CA PHE A 212 4.35 25.48 -33.40
C PHE A 212 5.08 24.17 -33.67
N ASP A 213 4.53 23.03 -33.21
CA ASP A 213 5.14 21.71 -33.40
C ASP A 213 5.25 21.35 -34.90
N ALA A 214 4.18 21.57 -35.66
CA ALA A 214 4.17 21.38 -37.11
C ALA A 214 5.23 22.26 -37.80
N LYS A 215 5.32 23.55 -37.44
CA LYS A 215 6.35 24.48 -37.96
C LYS A 215 7.77 23.96 -37.67
N ILE A 216 8.02 23.42 -36.48
CA ILE A 216 9.30 22.81 -36.13
C ILE A 216 9.60 21.57 -36.97
N ARG A 217 8.63 20.64 -37.08
CA ARG A 217 8.80 19.40 -37.86
C ARG A 217 9.08 19.70 -39.34
N ILE A 218 8.36 20.66 -39.90
CA ILE A 218 8.56 21.13 -41.28
C ILE A 218 9.94 21.78 -41.44
N LEU A 219 10.34 22.69 -40.52
CA LEU A 219 11.67 23.31 -40.53
C LEU A 219 12.79 22.27 -40.44
N LYS A 220 12.66 21.31 -39.52
CA LYS A 220 13.62 20.22 -39.34
C LYS A 220 13.77 19.42 -40.64
N THR A 221 12.65 19.00 -41.23
CA THR A 221 12.64 18.24 -42.48
C THR A 221 13.28 19.05 -43.62
N TYR A 222 13.04 20.35 -43.68
CA TYR A 222 13.63 21.23 -44.69
C TYR A 222 15.16 21.27 -44.58
N LEU A 223 15.68 21.37 -43.35
CA LEU A 223 17.11 21.37 -43.07
C LEU A 223 17.77 20.01 -43.37
N GLU A 224 17.11 18.90 -43.02
CA GLU A 224 17.63 17.54 -43.23
C GLU A 224 17.67 17.15 -44.71
N THR A 225 16.61 17.48 -45.46
CA THR A 225 16.50 17.17 -46.89
C THR A 225 17.31 18.10 -47.79
N LYS A 226 17.89 19.18 -47.24
CA LYS A 226 18.60 20.23 -47.98
C LYS A 226 17.79 20.72 -49.19
N ASN A 227 16.49 20.94 -48.99
CA ASN A 227 15.59 21.31 -50.08
C ASN A 227 15.99 22.67 -50.65
N THR A 228 16.36 22.70 -51.93
CA THR A 228 16.82 23.91 -52.64
C THR A 228 15.68 24.65 -53.35
N ASN A 229 14.43 24.40 -53.01
CA ASN A 229 13.30 25.11 -53.62
C ASN A 229 13.26 26.57 -53.14
N ASP A 230 13.67 27.48 -54.03
CA ASP A 230 13.70 28.93 -53.80
C ASP A 230 12.35 29.53 -53.41
N SER A 231 11.23 28.90 -53.78
CA SER A 231 9.88 29.37 -53.43
C SER A 231 9.49 28.99 -51.99
N ILE A 232 10.08 27.92 -51.45
CA ILE A 232 9.76 27.41 -50.10
C ILE A 232 10.66 28.07 -49.04
N ALA A 233 11.90 28.42 -49.40
CA ALA A 233 12.85 29.03 -48.46
C ALA A 233 12.27 30.27 -47.72
N PRO A 234 11.59 31.24 -48.38
CA PRO A 234 10.99 32.39 -47.70
C PRO A 234 9.91 31.99 -46.69
N ILE A 235 9.10 30.97 -46.99
CA ILE A 235 8.07 30.45 -46.08
C ILE A 235 8.71 29.86 -44.83
N ILE A 236 9.73 29.02 -45.00
CA ILE A 236 10.44 28.42 -43.88
C ILE A 236 11.12 29.48 -43.02
N ILE A 237 11.73 30.50 -43.63
CA ILE A 237 12.32 31.64 -42.92
C ILE A 237 11.26 32.39 -42.11
N SER A 238 10.03 32.50 -42.62
CA SER A 238 8.92 33.17 -41.91
C SER A 238 8.51 32.45 -40.61
N PHE A 239 8.85 31.17 -40.43
CA PHE A 239 8.59 30.44 -39.19
C PHE A 239 9.59 30.80 -38.09
N LEU A 240 10.80 31.25 -38.45
CA LEU A 240 11.89 31.49 -37.50
C LEU A 240 11.55 32.51 -36.40
N PRO A 241 10.87 33.65 -36.67
CA PRO A 241 10.49 34.59 -35.61
C PRO A 241 9.54 33.97 -34.59
N THR A 242 8.49 33.26 -35.05
CA THR A 242 7.56 32.55 -34.16
C THR A 242 8.29 31.51 -33.33
N ILE A 243 9.13 30.70 -33.97
CA ILE A 243 9.90 29.66 -33.28
C ILE A 243 10.85 30.26 -32.24
N THR A 244 11.49 31.38 -32.57
CA THR A 244 12.43 32.08 -31.69
C THR A 244 11.71 32.70 -30.50
N CYS A 245 10.52 33.29 -30.70
CA CYS A 245 9.71 33.88 -29.64
C CYS A 245 9.30 32.83 -28.61
N GLU A 246 8.68 31.73 -29.06
CA GLU A 246 8.25 30.64 -28.18
C GLU A 246 9.44 29.97 -27.46
N HIS A 247 10.59 29.84 -28.14
CA HIS A 247 11.81 29.37 -27.48
C HIS A 247 12.27 30.31 -26.36
N GLN A 248 12.18 31.63 -26.56
CA GLN A 248 12.56 32.61 -25.53
C GLN A 248 11.60 32.57 -24.34
N GLU A 249 10.30 32.47 -24.59
CA GLU A 249 9.27 32.33 -23.54
C GLU A 249 9.49 31.07 -22.71
N ALA A 250 9.62 29.91 -23.36
CA ALA A 250 9.91 28.64 -22.68
C ALA A 250 11.22 28.71 -21.89
N LYS A 251 12.25 29.39 -22.42
CA LYS A 251 13.52 29.58 -21.71
C LYS A 251 13.38 30.47 -20.48
N GLN A 252 12.55 31.52 -20.54
CA GLN A 252 12.25 32.37 -19.39
C GLN A 252 11.52 31.58 -18.29
N GLU A 253 10.51 30.79 -18.67
CA GLU A 253 9.77 29.93 -17.75
C GLU A 253 10.68 28.90 -17.08
N ILE A 254 11.54 28.20 -17.84
CA ILE A 254 12.53 27.27 -17.30
C ILE A 254 13.46 27.96 -16.30
N ASN A 255 13.89 29.19 -16.58
CA ASN A 255 14.76 29.94 -15.67
C ASN A 255 14.02 30.35 -14.38
N GLN A 256 12.73 30.68 -14.47
CA GLN A 256 11.90 30.94 -13.30
C GLN A 256 11.73 29.68 -12.44
N LEU A 257 11.34 28.56 -13.04
CA LEU A 257 11.18 27.28 -12.35
C LEU A 257 12.48 26.82 -11.67
N LYS A 258 13.64 27.05 -12.30
CA LYS A 258 14.95 26.78 -11.69
C LYS A 258 15.20 27.61 -10.42
N LYS A 259 14.83 28.90 -10.43
CA LYS A 259 14.96 29.77 -9.25
C LYS A 259 14.05 29.31 -8.12
N GLU A 260 12.79 29.00 -8.43
CA GLU A 260 11.82 28.47 -7.46
C GLU A 260 12.31 27.17 -6.84
N THR A 261 12.82 26.25 -7.66
CA THR A 261 13.39 24.96 -7.19
C THR A 261 14.56 25.17 -6.23
N GLU A 262 15.45 26.13 -6.52
CA GLU A 262 16.59 26.42 -5.64
C GLU A 262 16.14 27.02 -4.29
N ILE A 263 15.14 27.90 -4.30
CA ILE A 263 14.54 28.44 -3.07
C ILE A 263 13.92 27.31 -2.24
N THR A 264 13.09 26.45 -2.85
CA THR A 264 12.47 25.31 -2.15
C THR A 264 13.52 24.34 -1.61
N LYS A 265 14.65 24.16 -2.30
CA LYS A 265 15.75 23.32 -1.81
C LYS A 265 16.39 23.93 -0.56
N GLN A 266 16.64 25.24 -0.55
CA GLN A 266 17.19 25.95 0.62
C GLN A 266 16.24 25.88 1.82
N GLU A 267 14.93 26.03 1.59
CA GLU A 267 13.91 25.89 2.64
C GLU A 267 13.87 24.47 3.21
N ASN A 268 13.94 23.45 2.36
CA ASN A 268 14.01 22.05 2.81
C ASN A 268 15.26 21.76 3.64
N ASP A 269 16.41 22.31 3.26
CA ASP A 269 17.66 22.17 4.04
C ASP A 269 17.55 22.86 5.41
N LYS A 270 16.84 23.99 5.50
CA LYS A 270 16.54 24.65 6.77
C LYS A 270 15.64 23.79 7.65
N LEU A 271 14.53 23.28 7.09
CA LEU A 271 13.58 22.41 7.81
C LEU A 271 14.25 21.11 8.30
N ARG A 272 15.16 20.53 7.52
CA ARG A 272 15.96 19.37 7.93
C ARG A 272 16.82 19.66 9.16
N LYS A 273 17.48 20.82 9.20
CA LYS A 273 18.27 21.25 10.37
C LYS A 273 17.40 21.46 11.60
N GLU A 274 16.25 22.11 11.45
CA GLU A 274 15.29 22.32 12.55
C GLU A 274 14.77 20.98 13.09
N THR A 275 14.44 20.03 12.21
CA THR A 275 13.99 18.69 12.59
C THR A 275 15.05 17.93 13.38
N GLU A 276 16.33 18.05 13.01
CA GLU A 276 17.42 17.39 13.72
C GLU A 276 17.62 17.97 15.12
N ILE A 277 17.51 19.30 15.28
CA ILE A 277 17.55 19.95 16.59
C ILE A 277 16.40 19.45 17.47
N SER A 278 15.17 19.42 16.96
CA SER A 278 14.02 18.93 17.72
C SER A 278 14.12 17.45 18.10
N LYS A 279 14.78 16.61 17.30
CA LYS A 279 15.07 15.21 17.69
C LYS A 279 16.02 15.13 18.88
N GLN A 280 17.10 15.91 18.84
CA GLN A 280 18.09 15.95 19.93
C GLN A 280 17.46 16.42 21.25
N GLU A 281 16.58 17.43 21.20
CA GLU A 281 15.84 17.89 22.38
C GLU A 281 14.91 16.82 22.94
N ASN A 282 14.18 16.10 22.08
CA ASN A 282 13.30 15.00 22.50
C ASN A 282 14.09 13.84 23.14
N ASP A 283 15.27 13.51 22.62
CA ASP A 283 16.12 12.48 23.22
C ASP A 283 16.64 12.88 24.60
N LYS A 284 16.94 14.17 24.81
CA LYS A 284 17.31 14.69 26.12
C LYS A 284 16.15 14.58 27.12
N LEU A 285 14.95 15.02 26.72
CA LEU A 285 13.74 14.93 27.55
C LEU A 285 13.39 13.48 27.93
N ARG A 286 13.57 12.53 27.01
CA ARG A 286 13.38 11.09 27.29
C ARG A 286 14.31 10.59 28.39
N LYS A 287 15.59 10.97 28.34
CA LYS A 287 16.57 10.59 29.37
C LYS A 287 16.22 11.18 30.74
N GLU A 288 15.84 12.45 30.78
CA GLU A 288 15.40 13.11 32.02
C GLU A 288 14.16 12.43 32.61
N THR A 289 13.18 12.08 31.76
CA THR A 289 11.97 11.37 32.20
C THR A 289 12.26 10.00 32.80
N GLU A 290 13.22 9.26 32.24
CA GLU A 290 13.60 7.93 32.72
C GLU A 290 14.28 8.01 34.10
N ILE A 291 15.15 9.00 34.31
CA ILE A 291 15.77 9.26 35.62
C ILE A 291 14.71 9.55 36.68
N SER A 292 13.76 10.46 36.37
CA SER A 292 12.68 10.78 37.31
C SER A 292 11.77 9.59 37.63
N LYS A 293 11.55 8.65 36.70
CA LYS A 293 10.80 7.42 36.99
C LYS A 293 11.54 6.53 37.97
N GLN A 294 12.84 6.32 37.77
CA GLN A 294 13.66 5.49 38.66
C GLN A 294 13.70 6.03 40.08
N GLU A 295 13.79 7.36 40.24
CA GLU A 295 13.73 8.00 41.56
C GLU A 295 12.37 7.79 42.25
N ASN A 296 11.27 7.93 41.50
CA ASN A 296 9.93 7.69 42.04
C ASN A 296 9.72 6.23 42.48
N ASP A 297 10.24 5.26 41.72
CA ASP A 297 10.14 3.84 42.08
C ASP A 297 10.93 3.51 43.36
N LYS A 298 12.08 4.17 43.56
CA LYS A 298 12.86 4.02 44.80
C LYS A 298 12.10 4.55 46.01
N LEU A 299 11.53 5.74 45.90
CA LEU A 299 10.74 6.36 46.98
C LEU A 299 9.51 5.51 47.34
N ARG A 300 8.85 4.88 46.36
CA ARG A 300 7.71 3.99 46.61
C ARG A 300 8.10 2.79 47.47
N LYS A 301 9.24 2.16 47.22
CA LYS A 301 9.74 1.02 48.02
C LYS A 301 10.05 1.42 49.46
N GLU A 302 10.70 2.57 49.65
CA GLU A 302 11.02 3.08 51.00
C GLU A 302 9.76 3.33 51.84
N ILE A 303 8.69 3.84 51.22
CA ILE A 303 7.40 4.05 51.90
C ILE A 303 6.74 2.72 52.31
N GLU A 304 6.84 1.68 51.48
CA GLU A 304 6.23 0.38 51.76
C GLU A 304 6.91 -0.31 52.96
N GLU A 305 8.23 -0.23 53.07
CA GLU A 305 8.98 -0.78 54.20
C GLU A 305 8.62 -0.12 55.54
N LEU A 306 8.43 1.20 55.55
CA LEU A 306 8.09 1.96 56.77
C LEU A 306 6.69 1.61 57.32
N ASN A 307 5.74 1.28 56.47
CA ASN A 307 4.37 0.97 56.89
C ASN A 307 4.19 -0.42 57.54
N SER A 308 5.23 -1.27 57.55
CA SER A 308 5.16 -2.65 58.06
C SER A 308 5.34 -2.82 59.57
N VAL A 309 5.80 -1.78 60.29
CA VAL A 309 6.13 -1.88 61.73
C VAL A 309 5.05 -1.22 62.59
N ILE A 310 4.43 -1.99 63.48
CA ILE A 310 3.39 -1.51 64.40
C ILE A 310 4.01 -1.30 65.78
N THR A 311 3.76 -0.14 66.38
CA THR A 311 4.28 0.24 67.71
C THR A 311 3.14 0.24 68.74
N LEU A 312 3.34 -0.49 69.83
CA LEU A 312 2.40 -0.80 70.92
C LEU A 312 3.11 -0.58 72.26
N ASN A 313 3.48 0.67 72.55
CA ASN A 313 4.18 1.02 73.78
C ASN A 313 3.24 0.99 74.99
N TYR A 314 3.76 0.63 76.17
CA TYR A 314 2.99 0.69 77.41
C TYR A 314 2.64 2.15 77.77
N SER A 315 1.34 2.43 77.89
CA SER A 315 0.79 3.77 78.17
C SER A 315 0.02 3.84 79.50
N GLY A 316 0.17 2.82 80.35
CA GLY A 316 -0.54 2.70 81.62
C GLY A 316 -1.65 1.64 81.63
N ASN A 317 -2.04 1.11 80.47
CA ASN A 317 -2.96 -0.03 80.37
C ASN A 317 -2.18 -1.36 80.27
N GLN A 318 -2.34 -2.20 81.28
CA GLN A 318 -1.64 -3.49 81.47
C GLN A 318 -2.09 -4.59 80.49
N TYR A 319 -3.17 -4.35 79.74
CA TYR A 319 -3.83 -5.33 78.86
C TYR A 319 -3.94 -4.86 77.39
N ASP A 320 -3.16 -3.83 77.01
CA ASP A 320 -3.20 -3.22 75.66
C ASP A 320 -1.86 -3.33 74.93
N GLY A 321 -1.27 -4.52 74.97
CA GLY A 321 0.01 -4.80 74.32
C GLY A 321 -0.12 -5.60 73.02
N ILE A 322 0.94 -6.33 72.71
CA ILE A 322 1.13 -7.14 71.52
C ILE A 322 0.09 -8.27 71.47
N PHE A 323 -0.16 -8.98 72.56
CA PHE A 323 -1.16 -10.04 72.56
C PHE A 323 -2.57 -9.49 72.42
N SER A 324 -2.88 -8.34 73.03
CA SER A 324 -4.12 -7.60 72.80
C SER A 324 -4.28 -7.15 71.35
N TYR A 325 -3.22 -6.63 70.72
CA TYR A 325 -3.20 -6.31 69.29
C TYR A 325 -3.45 -7.54 68.42
N LEU A 326 -2.76 -8.65 68.70
CA LEU A 326 -2.96 -9.92 67.99
C LEU A 326 -4.40 -10.42 68.14
N ARG A 327 -4.99 -10.28 69.33
CA ARG A 327 -6.41 -10.58 69.56
C ARG A 327 -7.31 -9.69 68.70
N ARG A 328 -7.07 -8.37 68.65
CA ARG A 328 -7.86 -7.42 67.84
C ARG A 328 -7.83 -7.76 66.34
N ILE A 329 -6.64 -7.99 65.77
CA ILE A 329 -6.52 -8.30 64.33
C ILE A 329 -7.09 -9.69 63.99
N ASN A 330 -7.18 -10.59 64.97
CA ASN A 330 -7.79 -11.91 64.82
C ASN A 330 -9.23 -11.95 65.35
N LYS A 331 -9.99 -10.85 65.19
CA LYS A 331 -11.43 -10.77 65.46
C LYS A 331 -11.82 -11.16 66.89
N GLY A 332 -10.97 -10.84 67.87
CA GLY A 332 -11.22 -11.11 69.29
C GLY A 332 -10.80 -12.50 69.78
N GLN A 333 -10.32 -13.38 68.89
CA GLN A 333 -9.89 -14.72 69.26
C GLN A 333 -8.60 -14.69 70.09
N ASN A 334 -8.47 -15.65 71.02
CA ASN A 334 -7.26 -15.85 71.80
C ASN A 334 -6.04 -16.04 70.88
N PRO A 335 -4.91 -15.33 71.11
CA PRO A 335 -3.73 -15.40 70.24
C PRO A 335 -3.16 -16.81 70.02
N LEU A 336 -3.25 -17.68 71.03
CA LEU A 336 -2.82 -19.07 70.91
C LEU A 336 -3.81 -19.88 70.06
N THR A 337 -5.11 -19.75 70.34
CA THR A 337 -6.16 -20.54 69.67
C THR A 337 -6.30 -20.21 68.18
N CYS A 338 -6.09 -18.95 67.78
CA CYS A 338 -6.08 -18.56 66.36
C CYS A 338 -4.75 -18.81 65.65
N GLY A 339 -3.75 -19.36 66.35
CA GLY A 339 -2.44 -19.67 65.78
C GLY A 339 -1.55 -18.46 65.52
N ALA A 340 -1.91 -17.26 66.02
CA ALA A 340 -1.09 -16.06 65.90
C ALA A 340 0.24 -16.18 66.64
N ILE A 341 0.29 -17.05 67.66
CA ILE A 341 1.49 -17.44 68.39
C ILE A 341 1.45 -18.95 68.73
N SER A 342 2.56 -19.51 69.19
CA SER A 342 2.55 -20.78 69.94
C SER A 342 3.34 -20.69 71.23
N VAL A 343 2.94 -21.48 72.23
CA VAL A 343 3.60 -21.55 73.54
C VAL A 343 4.30 -22.90 73.70
N SER A 344 5.55 -22.88 74.16
CA SER A 344 6.30 -24.07 74.57
C SER A 344 6.85 -23.88 75.99
N ILE A 345 6.69 -24.89 76.84
CA ILE A 345 7.07 -24.84 78.25
C ILE A 345 8.21 -25.83 78.51
N SER A 346 9.20 -25.43 79.31
CA SER A 346 10.20 -26.35 79.87
C SER A 346 9.96 -26.55 81.36
N GLY A 347 9.95 -27.81 81.79
CA GLY A 347 9.67 -28.21 83.17
C GLY A 347 8.25 -28.74 83.38
N ASN A 348 7.93 -29.03 84.64
CA ASN A 348 6.62 -29.48 85.04
C ASN A 348 5.64 -28.29 85.12
N PHE A 349 4.48 -28.46 84.51
CA PHE A 349 3.39 -27.48 84.52
C PHE A 349 2.05 -28.22 84.50
N ASP A 350 0.98 -27.55 84.88
CA ASP A 350 -0.39 -28.00 84.66
C ASP A 350 -1.25 -26.83 84.14
N GLY A 351 -2.42 -27.15 83.60
CA GLY A 351 -3.38 -26.19 83.05
C GLY A 351 -3.25 -25.94 81.55
N ASN A 352 -4.20 -25.18 81.02
CA ASN A 352 -4.28 -24.87 79.58
C ASN A 352 -3.48 -23.60 79.25
N ASN A 353 -2.52 -23.69 78.32
CA ASN A 353 -1.70 -22.56 77.89
C ASN A 353 -2.49 -21.40 77.28
N SER A 354 -3.70 -21.64 76.77
CA SER A 354 -4.56 -20.54 76.29
C SER A 354 -4.91 -19.58 77.42
N ASN A 355 -4.90 -20.06 78.67
CA ASN A 355 -5.24 -19.25 79.84
C ASN A 355 -4.27 -18.10 80.03
N LEU A 356 -3.00 -18.22 79.62
CA LEU A 356 -1.97 -17.17 79.71
C LEU A 356 -2.31 -15.86 78.98
N PHE A 357 -3.37 -15.84 78.18
CA PHE A 357 -3.82 -14.67 77.43
C PHE A 357 -5.25 -14.23 77.81
N GLU A 358 -5.81 -14.75 78.90
CA GLU A 358 -7.21 -14.53 79.31
C GLU A 358 -7.29 -13.78 80.64
N TYR A 359 -7.31 -12.44 80.58
CA TYR A 359 -7.34 -11.58 81.76
C TYR A 359 -8.72 -11.46 82.45
N SER A 360 -9.81 -11.92 81.83
CA SER A 360 -11.18 -11.77 82.35
C SER A 360 -11.68 -12.97 83.16
N THR A 361 -11.03 -14.13 83.03
CA THR A 361 -11.42 -15.37 83.71
C THR A 361 -10.78 -15.42 85.10
N ARG A 362 -11.58 -15.59 86.15
CA ARG A 362 -11.07 -15.88 87.50
C ARG A 362 -10.97 -17.40 87.68
N LEU A 363 -9.95 -17.87 88.40
CA LEU A 363 -9.76 -19.27 88.81
C LEU A 363 -9.32 -20.24 87.68
N HIS A 364 -8.19 -19.98 87.03
CA HIS A 364 -7.54 -20.97 86.16
C HIS A 364 -6.42 -21.70 86.94
N ASN A 365 -6.24 -23.00 86.67
CA ASN A 365 -5.24 -23.84 87.34
C ASN A 365 -3.90 -23.88 86.57
N TRP A 366 -3.56 -22.82 85.83
CA TRP A 366 -2.28 -22.80 85.12
C TRP A 366 -1.15 -22.49 86.10
N TYR A 367 -0.16 -23.37 86.18
CA TYR A 367 1.04 -23.13 86.97
C TYR A 367 2.30 -23.71 86.32
N LEU A 368 3.45 -23.15 86.68
CA LEU A 368 4.79 -23.68 86.37
C LEU A 368 5.54 -23.99 87.67
N ASP A 369 6.11 -25.18 87.80
CA ASP A 369 6.91 -25.50 88.99
C ASP A 369 8.10 -24.55 89.11
N GLU A 370 8.36 -24.04 90.32
CA GLU A 370 9.44 -23.10 90.59
C GLU A 370 10.81 -23.81 90.65
N VAL A 371 11.27 -24.29 89.50
CA VAL A 371 12.56 -24.97 89.31
C VAL A 371 13.44 -24.12 88.40
N ALA A 372 14.72 -24.00 88.77
CA ALA A 372 15.70 -23.28 87.96
C ALA A 372 15.70 -23.78 86.51
N ASN A 373 15.64 -22.84 85.57
CA ASN A 373 15.54 -23.03 84.11
C ASN A 373 14.20 -23.55 83.58
N ASN A 374 13.18 -23.73 84.41
CA ASN A 374 11.82 -23.85 83.91
C ASN A 374 11.42 -22.55 83.21
N SER A 375 10.68 -22.66 82.11
CA SER A 375 10.42 -21.51 81.26
C SER A 375 9.13 -21.61 80.46
N VAL A 376 8.59 -20.46 80.07
CA VAL A 376 7.50 -20.33 79.09
C VAL A 376 8.04 -19.54 77.92
N SER A 377 8.00 -20.12 76.72
CA SER A 377 8.44 -19.46 75.49
C SER A 377 7.28 -19.22 74.53
N PHE A 378 7.24 -18.03 73.94
CA PHE A 378 6.24 -17.54 73.01
C PHE A 378 6.87 -17.39 71.62
N ASP A 379 6.38 -18.13 70.63
CA ASP A 379 6.78 -18.04 69.21
C ASP A 379 5.78 -17.18 68.44
N PHE A 380 6.24 -16.06 67.89
CA PHE A 380 5.46 -15.11 67.09
C PHE A 380 5.33 -15.50 65.61
N LYS A 381 5.73 -16.72 65.24
CA LYS A 381 5.60 -17.30 63.90
C LYS A 381 6.34 -16.49 62.85
N ASP A 382 5.61 -15.89 61.92
CA ASP A 382 6.17 -15.10 60.82
C ASP A 382 6.47 -13.67 61.26
N ARG A 383 6.11 -13.31 62.50
CA ARG A 383 6.34 -11.98 63.07
C ARG A 383 7.55 -11.97 63.99
N LYS A 384 8.12 -10.78 64.18
CA LYS A 384 9.13 -10.51 65.20
C LYS A 384 8.69 -9.37 66.09
N VAL A 385 9.07 -9.46 67.36
CA VAL A 385 8.76 -8.47 68.38
C VAL A 385 10.03 -7.86 68.97
N SER A 386 9.98 -6.55 69.21
CA SER A 386 10.98 -5.79 69.96
C SER A 386 10.29 -5.36 71.26
N LEU A 387 10.72 -5.88 72.40
CA LEU A 387 10.10 -5.61 73.70
C LEU A 387 10.59 -4.30 74.29
N SER A 388 9.69 -3.52 74.88
CA SER A 388 9.99 -2.35 75.71
C SER A 388 9.34 -2.40 77.09
N ALA A 389 8.35 -3.27 77.28
CA ALA A 389 7.76 -3.58 78.58
C ALA A 389 7.04 -4.94 78.52
N TYR A 390 6.73 -5.50 79.68
CA TYR A 390 5.90 -6.69 79.81
C TYR A 390 5.10 -6.66 81.12
N THR A 391 3.91 -7.22 81.09
CA THR A 391 3.01 -7.40 82.22
C THR A 391 2.89 -8.88 82.53
N ILE A 392 2.86 -9.20 83.81
CA ILE A 392 2.48 -10.52 84.30
C ILE A 392 1.45 -10.33 85.41
N LYS A 393 0.41 -11.18 85.43
CA LYS A 393 -0.58 -11.25 86.51
C LYS A 393 -0.36 -12.53 87.32
N SER A 394 -0.34 -12.43 88.64
CA SER A 394 -0.34 -13.60 89.53
C SER A 394 -1.73 -14.22 89.63
N GLY A 395 -1.80 -15.54 89.78
CA GLY A 395 -3.05 -16.27 90.00
C GLY A 395 -3.59 -16.17 91.43
N SER A 396 -4.68 -16.88 91.72
CA SER A 396 -5.45 -16.78 92.97
C SER A 396 -4.97 -17.67 94.13
N CYS A 397 -3.91 -18.47 93.95
CA CYS A 397 -3.36 -19.39 94.96
C CYS A 397 -1.83 -19.41 94.89
N SER A 398 -1.27 -18.22 94.77
CA SER A 398 0.01 -18.03 94.13
C SER A 398 1.13 -17.87 95.16
N TYR A 399 2.24 -18.57 94.94
CA TYR A 399 3.38 -18.55 95.85
C TYR A 399 4.27 -17.29 95.65
N TRP A 400 3.69 -16.20 95.15
CA TRP A 400 4.40 -14.95 94.85
C TRP A 400 4.62 -14.06 96.07
N ASP A 401 4.17 -14.47 97.27
CA ASP A 401 4.53 -13.81 98.53
C ASP A 401 6.02 -14.00 98.90
N LYS A 402 6.71 -14.90 98.18
CA LYS A 402 8.16 -15.10 98.24
C LYS A 402 8.86 -14.45 97.05
N PRO A 403 10.12 -14.03 97.21
CA PRO A 403 10.86 -13.48 96.09
C PRO A 403 11.11 -14.52 95.00
N VAL A 404 10.89 -14.13 93.74
CA VAL A 404 11.12 -15.00 92.57
C VAL A 404 12.22 -14.40 91.70
N ASP A 405 13.19 -15.24 91.30
CA ASP A 405 14.22 -14.83 90.34
C ASP A 405 13.80 -15.26 88.93
N PHE A 406 13.66 -14.30 88.02
CA PHE A 406 13.34 -14.61 86.61
C PHE A 406 14.07 -13.70 85.63
N ALA A 407 14.07 -14.12 84.37
CA ALA A 407 14.59 -13.35 83.24
C ALA A 407 13.62 -13.39 82.07
N ILE A 408 13.63 -12.31 81.27
CA ILE A 408 13.03 -12.25 79.94
C ILE A 408 14.15 -12.34 78.91
N GLU A 409 14.00 -13.21 77.94
CA GLU A 409 15.01 -13.49 76.92
C GLU A 409 14.40 -13.49 75.52
N GLY A 410 15.19 -13.13 74.51
CA GLY A 410 14.79 -13.11 73.10
C GLY A 410 15.61 -14.06 72.24
N SER A 411 15.00 -14.65 71.21
CA SER A 411 15.70 -15.48 70.23
C SER A 411 15.09 -15.38 68.84
N ASN A 412 15.91 -15.64 67.82
CA ASN A 412 15.45 -15.81 66.43
C ASN A 412 15.56 -17.26 65.92
N ASN A 413 16.15 -18.15 66.71
CA ASN A 413 16.41 -19.54 66.30
C ASN A 413 16.08 -20.56 67.39
N CYS A 414 15.49 -20.15 68.52
CA CYS A 414 15.15 -20.92 69.72
C CYS A 414 16.32 -21.66 70.41
N ILE A 415 17.55 -21.50 69.92
CA ILE A 415 18.77 -22.14 70.44
C ILE A 415 19.61 -21.14 71.22
N GLN A 416 19.91 -19.99 70.60
CA GLN A 416 20.65 -18.90 71.22
C GLN A 416 19.67 -17.87 71.78
N TRP A 417 19.84 -17.52 73.05
CA TRP A 417 18.94 -16.63 73.78
C TRP A 417 19.72 -15.43 74.30
N ASP A 418 19.26 -14.24 73.94
CA ASP A 418 19.81 -12.97 74.37
C ASP A 418 19.01 -12.45 75.57
N MET A 419 19.69 -11.98 76.61
CA MET A 419 19.06 -11.41 77.80
C MET A 419 18.36 -10.08 77.44
N ILE A 420 17.06 -9.97 77.72
CA ILE A 420 16.28 -8.73 77.53
C ILE A 420 16.14 -8.00 78.87
N ASP A 421 15.80 -8.74 79.93
CA ASP A 421 15.64 -8.18 81.28
C ASP A 421 15.92 -9.24 82.34
N ASP A 422 16.49 -8.82 83.47
CA ASP A 422 16.88 -9.71 84.57
C ASP A 422 16.31 -9.18 85.90
N LYS A 423 15.56 -10.02 86.61
CA LYS A 423 14.82 -9.68 87.83
C LYS A 423 15.22 -10.62 88.99
N PRO A 424 16.36 -10.36 89.66
CA PRO A 424 16.73 -11.11 90.85
C PRO A 424 15.93 -10.65 92.08
N ASN A 425 15.55 -11.60 92.93
CA ASN A 425 14.87 -11.44 94.22
C ASN A 425 13.60 -10.57 94.10
N ASN A 426 12.83 -10.75 93.03
CA ASN A 426 11.67 -9.89 92.72
C ASN A 426 10.52 -10.15 93.70
N ARG A 427 10.02 -9.08 94.35
CA ARG A 427 8.89 -9.11 95.30
C ARG A 427 7.66 -8.33 94.81
N GLU A 428 7.70 -7.79 93.60
CA GLU A 428 6.70 -6.85 93.08
C GLU A 428 5.40 -7.54 92.64
N MET A 429 5.44 -8.86 92.45
CA MET A 429 4.28 -9.71 92.21
C MET A 429 3.48 -10.05 93.49
N GLY A 430 3.96 -9.60 94.67
CA GLY A 430 3.58 -10.04 96.02
C GLY A 430 2.08 -10.17 96.31
N GLY A 431 1.55 -11.38 96.14
CA GLY A 431 0.21 -11.78 96.56
C GLY A 431 -0.65 -12.35 95.43
N ASP A 432 -1.86 -12.75 95.78
CA ASP A 432 -2.85 -13.29 94.85
C ASP A 432 -3.46 -12.18 93.98
N ASP A 433 -3.68 -12.49 92.69
CA ASP A 433 -4.33 -11.61 91.71
C ASP A 433 -3.65 -10.24 91.47
N MET A 434 -2.36 -10.13 91.75
CA MET A 434 -1.55 -8.93 91.55
C MET A 434 -1.10 -8.80 90.09
N VAL A 435 -1.19 -7.59 89.54
CA VAL A 435 -0.77 -7.28 88.16
C VAL A 435 0.39 -6.30 88.23
N HIS A 436 1.50 -6.65 87.60
CA HIS A 436 2.65 -5.75 87.53
C HIS A 436 3.20 -5.65 86.11
N THR A 437 3.66 -4.45 85.75
CA THR A 437 4.27 -4.16 84.45
C THR A 437 5.68 -3.65 84.64
N TRP A 438 6.65 -4.35 84.05
CA TRP A 438 8.05 -3.92 84.03
C TRP A 438 8.37 -3.26 82.71
N THR A 439 9.03 -2.10 82.77
CA THR A 439 9.67 -1.49 81.61
C THR A 439 11.10 -2.03 81.46
N CYS A 440 11.53 -2.21 80.22
CA CYS A 440 12.89 -2.65 79.87
C CYS A 440 13.44 -1.82 78.71
N SER A 441 14.74 -1.88 78.48
CA SER A 441 15.33 -1.24 77.30
C SER A 441 14.80 -1.90 76.02
N PRO A 442 14.41 -1.12 74.99
CA PRO A 442 13.91 -1.68 73.73
C PRO A 442 14.84 -2.75 73.16
N SER A 443 14.34 -3.98 73.05
CA SER A 443 15.13 -5.11 72.55
C SER A 443 15.28 -5.06 71.02
N PRO A 444 16.26 -5.77 70.43
CA PRO A 444 16.19 -6.15 69.02
C PRO A 444 14.92 -6.93 68.69
N PHE A 445 14.63 -7.10 67.40
CA PHE A 445 13.49 -7.90 66.93
C PHE A 445 13.78 -9.40 67.05
N TYR A 446 12.95 -10.10 67.84
CA TYR A 446 13.02 -11.53 68.06
C TYR A 446 11.72 -12.22 67.67
N ARG A 447 11.82 -13.41 67.07
CA ARG A 447 10.66 -14.27 66.82
C ARG A 447 10.18 -14.97 68.09
N TYR A 448 11.07 -15.25 69.03
CA TYR A 448 10.78 -15.95 70.26
C TYR A 448 11.07 -15.06 71.46
N ILE A 449 10.15 -15.02 72.42
CA ILE A 449 10.34 -14.41 73.74
C ILE A 449 10.17 -15.49 74.80
N ARG A 450 11.02 -15.52 75.83
CA ARG A 450 10.96 -16.52 76.90
C ARG A 450 11.01 -15.86 78.27
N PHE A 451 10.09 -16.25 79.14
CA PHE A 451 10.17 -16.07 80.58
C PHE A 451 10.87 -17.29 81.18
N ARG A 452 11.98 -17.11 81.90
CA ARG A 452 12.77 -18.20 82.49
C ARG A 452 13.02 -17.97 83.98
N LEU A 453 12.73 -18.97 84.79
CA LEU A 453 13.05 -18.99 86.21
C LEU A 453 14.55 -19.23 86.41
N LYS A 454 15.17 -18.48 87.34
CA LYS A 454 16.63 -18.53 87.57
C LYS A 454 17.02 -19.31 88.82
N THR A 455 16.21 -19.32 89.87
CA THR A 455 16.51 -20.03 91.13
C THR A 455 15.27 -20.75 91.65
N LYS A 456 15.45 -21.56 92.69
CA LYS A 456 14.39 -22.30 93.39
C LYS A 456 14.22 -21.71 94.78
N CYS A 457 13.10 -21.06 95.06
CA CYS A 457 12.71 -20.71 96.42
C CYS A 457 11.66 -21.72 96.92
N SER A 458 12.07 -22.69 97.73
CA SER A 458 11.16 -23.44 98.63
C SER A 458 9.99 -24.26 98.02
N GLY A 459 10.10 -24.78 96.79
CA GLY A 459 9.15 -25.77 96.26
C GLY A 459 7.76 -25.21 95.91
N GLY A 460 7.70 -23.92 95.56
CA GLY A 460 6.49 -23.24 95.11
C GLY A 460 6.08 -23.56 93.67
N GLN A 461 4.91 -23.07 93.31
CA GLN A 461 4.34 -23.11 91.96
C GLN A 461 3.98 -21.69 91.52
N LEU A 462 4.32 -21.39 90.27
CA LEU A 462 4.11 -20.10 89.64
C LEU A 462 2.74 -20.04 88.97
N TYR A 463 1.74 -19.52 89.68
CA TYR A 463 0.39 -19.34 89.13
C TYR A 463 0.29 -18.02 88.37
N THR A 464 -0.14 -18.06 87.11
CA THR A 464 -0.37 -16.86 86.28
C THR A 464 -1.43 -17.09 85.20
N ASP A 465 -2.37 -16.16 85.07
CA ASP A 465 -3.40 -16.09 84.00
C ASP A 465 -2.97 -15.21 82.85
N HIS A 466 -1.92 -14.41 83.01
CA HIS A 466 -1.74 -13.33 82.06
C HIS A 466 -0.30 -12.95 81.84
N PHE A 467 0.08 -12.99 80.56
CA PHE A 467 1.20 -12.26 80.01
C PHE A 467 0.69 -11.22 79.02
N GLU A 468 1.27 -10.03 79.05
CA GLU A 468 1.15 -9.03 77.99
C GLU A 468 2.52 -8.43 77.68
N PHE A 469 2.82 -8.20 76.41
CA PHE A 469 4.10 -7.66 75.96
C PHE A 469 3.90 -6.33 75.25
N PHE A 470 4.85 -5.41 75.36
CA PHE A 470 4.75 -4.09 74.73
C PHE A 470 6.01 -3.79 73.93
N GLY A 471 5.88 -2.96 72.90
CA GLY A 471 6.99 -2.52 72.07
C GLY A 471 6.61 -2.52 70.59
N LYS A 472 7.39 -3.14 69.70
CA LYS A 472 7.12 -3.15 68.26
C LYS A 472 6.89 -4.56 67.74
N ILE A 473 6.00 -4.70 66.76
CA ILE A 473 5.78 -5.96 66.01
C ILE A 473 5.82 -5.69 64.51
N LYS A 474 6.46 -6.59 63.75
CA LYS A 474 6.52 -6.57 62.29
C LYS A 474 6.45 -7.97 61.72
#